data_AF-A0A3D2LCM6-F1
#
_entry.id   AF-A0A3D2LCM6-F1
#
_cell.length_a   1.000
_cell.length_b   1.000
_cell.length_c   1.000
_cell.angle_alpha   90.00
_cell.angle_beta   90.00
_cell.angle_gamma   90.00
#
_symmetry.space_group_name_H-M   'P 1'
#
loop_
_entity.id
_entity.type
_entity.pdbx_description
1 polymer ?
#
loop_
_entity_poly.entity_id
_entity_poly.type
_entity_poly.pdbx_seq_one_letter_code
_entity_poly.pdbx_strand_id
1 'polypeptide(L)' 'SIFKRGMIGVYQHCGEAHLQRYLTEFDFRYNRRTKLGFTDEDRHNALLKMVAGKRLTYRRTGEAGFA' A
#
# COMPACT_ATOMS: atom_id res chain seq x y z
N SER A 1 -16.17 14.44 -1.90
CA SER A 1 -15.37 13.26 -2.32
C SER A 1 -15.11 12.36 -1.11
N ILE A 2 -15.11 11.04 -1.31
CA ILE A 2 -14.84 10.06 -0.24
C ILE A 2 -13.37 10.05 0.20
N PHE A 3 -12.43 10.32 -0.71
CA PHE A 3 -11.01 10.46 -0.39
C PHE A 3 -10.75 11.64 0.57
N LYS A 4 -11.41 12.78 0.35
CA LYS A 4 -11.31 13.96 1.24
C LYS A 4 -11.75 13.66 2.69
N ARG A 5 -12.66 12.70 2.89
CA ARG A 5 -13.03 12.22 4.23
C ARG A 5 -11.95 11.32 4.83
N GLY A 6 -11.31 10.47 4.02
CA GLY A 6 -10.18 9.63 4.46
C GLY A 6 -8.94 10.44 4.88
N MET A 7 -8.75 11.63 4.30
CA MET A 7 -7.69 12.56 4.70
C MET A 7 -7.81 13.01 6.17
N ILE A 8 -9.01 12.97 6.75
CA ILE A 8 -9.25 13.28 8.15
C ILE A 8 -9.51 11.95 8.86
N GLY A 9 -8.48 11.40 9.50
CA GLY A 9 -8.55 10.16 10.27
C GLY A 9 -7.69 9.02 9.71
N VAL A 10 -7.99 8.54 8.49
CA VAL A 10 -7.23 7.43 7.88
C VAL A 10 -5.80 7.87 7.57
N TYR A 11 -5.62 9.11 7.10
CA TYR A 11 -4.30 9.67 6.76
C TYR A 11 -3.95 10.87 7.64
N GLN A 12 -3.64 10.61 8.91
CA GLN A 12 -3.38 11.65 9.93
C GLN A 12 -2.14 12.52 9.64
N HIS A 13 -1.14 12.00 8.92
CA HIS A 13 0.08 12.70 8.54
C HIS A 13 0.32 12.66 7.02
N CYS A 14 -0.71 13.02 6.25
CA CYS A 14 -0.62 13.03 4.80
C CYS A 14 0.28 14.18 4.32
N GLY A 15 1.53 13.87 3.99
CA GLY A 15 2.46 14.80 3.37
C GLY A 15 2.41 14.71 1.84
N GLU A 16 2.66 15.83 1.15
CA GLU A 16 2.68 15.89 -0.32
C GLU A 16 3.69 14.92 -0.94
N ALA A 17 4.85 14.72 -0.30
CA ALA A 17 5.91 13.82 -0.75
C ALA A 17 5.46 12.35 -0.93
N HIS A 18 4.34 11.97 -0.32
CA HIS A 18 3.80 10.61 -0.36
C HIS A 18 2.37 10.56 -0.88
N LEU A 19 1.85 11.65 -1.46
CA LEU A 19 0.47 11.73 -1.95
C LEU A 19 0.11 10.58 -2.89
N GLN A 20 1.04 10.19 -3.77
CA GLN A 20 0.87 9.06 -4.68
C GLN A 20 0.61 7.73 -3.95
N ARG A 21 1.23 7.53 -2.78
CA ARG A 21 1.09 6.29 -1.99
C ARG A 21 -0.30 6.22 -1.35
N TYR A 22 -0.77 7.33 -0.79
CA TYR A 22 -2.12 7.40 -0.19
C TYR A 22 -3.23 7.23 -1.23
N LEU A 23 -3.05 7.77 -2.44
CA LEU A 23 -3.99 7.58 -3.54
C LEU A 23 -4.02 6.12 -4.02
N THR A 24 -2.84 5.51 -4.18
CA THR A 24 -2.72 4.10 -4.61
C THR A 24 -3.36 3.15 -3.59
N GLU A 25 -3.11 3.38 -2.30
CA GLU A 25 -3.70 2.59 -1.22
C GLU A 25 -5.22 2.79 -1.15
N PHE A 26 -5.70 4.03 -1.27
CA PHE A 26 -7.13 4.34 -1.26
C PHE A 26 -7.87 3.62 -2.39
N ASP A 27 -7.34 3.70 -3.62
CA ASP A 27 -7.88 3.01 -4.78
C ASP A 27 -7.94 1.49 -4.55
N PHE A 28 -6.86 0.92 -4.04
CA PHE A 28 -6.79 -0.50 -3.72
C PHE A 28 -7.88 -0.94 -2.74
N ARG A 29 -8.05 -0.21 -1.63
CA ARG A 29 -9.04 -0.52 -0.59
C ARG A 29 -10.47 -0.36 -1.09
N TYR A 30 -10.75 0.70 -1.84
CA TYR A 30 -12.11 1.01 -2.26
C TYR A 30 -12.62 0.07 -3.36
N ASN A 31 -11.73 -0.37 -4.26
CA ASN A 31 -12.06 -1.26 -5.37
C ASN A 31 -12.04 -2.75 -5.01
N ARG A 32 -11.47 -3.15 -3.86
CA ARG A 32 -11.40 -4.55 -3.41
C ARG A 32 -12.15 -4.76 -2.10
N ARG A 33 -13.45 -4.45 -2.09
CA ARG A 33 -14.33 -4.60 -0.93
C ARG A 33 -15.41 -5.64 -1.16
N THR A 34 -15.98 -6.16 -0.09
CA THR A 34 -17.07 -7.15 -0.10
C THR A 34 -18.25 -6.77 -0.98
N LYS A 35 -18.64 -5.48 -0.98
CA LYS A 35 -19.73 -4.98 -1.83
C LYS A 35 -19.48 -5.16 -3.34
N LEU A 36 -18.23 -5.28 -3.77
CA LEU A 36 -17.83 -5.49 -5.16
C LEU A 36 -17.53 -6.97 -5.46
N GLY A 37 -17.89 -7.88 -4.55
CA GLY A 37 -17.66 -9.32 -4.71
C GLY A 37 -16.25 -9.78 -4.32
N PHE A 38 -15.42 -8.90 -3.73
CA PHE A 38 -14.11 -9.28 -3.19
C PHE A 38 -14.24 -9.81 -1.77
N THR A 39 -13.86 -11.06 -1.55
CA THR A 39 -13.72 -11.61 -0.19
C THR A 39 -12.45 -11.08 0.49
N ASP A 40 -12.35 -11.27 1.80
CA ASP A 40 -11.15 -10.90 2.56
C ASP A 40 -9.93 -11.71 2.12
N GLU A 41 -10.15 -12.98 1.75
CA GLU A 41 -9.13 -13.85 1.18
C GLU A 41 -8.67 -13.36 -0.20
N ASP A 42 -9.60 -12.98 -1.09
CA ASP A 42 -9.25 -12.44 -2.41
C ASP A 42 -8.43 -11.16 -2.30
N ARG A 43 -8.83 -10.27 -1.38
CA ARG A 43 -8.11 -9.03 -1.11
C ARG A 43 -6.73 -9.29 -0.53
N HIS A 44 -6.59 -10.26 0.37
CA HIS A 44 -5.31 -10.70 0.92
C HIS A 44 -4.38 -11.22 -0.19
N ASN A 45 -4.88 -12.13 -1.03
CA ASN A 45 -4.14 -12.73 -2.13
C ASN A 45 -3.72 -11.67 -3.17
N ALA A 46 -4.58 -10.70 -3.47
CA ALA A 46 -4.26 -9.59 -4.36
C ALA A 46 -3.14 -8.70 -3.77
N LEU A 47 -3.15 -8.46 -2.46
CA LEU A 47 -2.11 -7.69 -1.78
C LEU A 47 -0.76 -8.42 -1.84
N LEU A 48 -0.74 -9.72 -1.56
CA LEU A 48 0.51 -10.51 -1.58
C LEU A 48 1.20 -10.48 -2.94
N LYS A 49 0.43 -10.56 -4.04
CA LYS A 49 0.96 -10.44 -5.41
C LYS A 49 1.69 -9.12 -5.65
N MET A 50 1.25 -8.03 -5.01
CA MET A 50 1.85 -6.70 -5.17
C MET A 50 3.10 -6.48 -4.29
N VAL A 51 3.32 -7.33 -3.29
CA VAL A 51 4.43 -7.24 -2.32
C VAL A 51 5.69 -7.97 -2.80
N ALA A 52 5.53 -8.96 -3.68
CA ALA A 52 6.64 -9.71 -4.24
C ALA A 52 7.73 -8.77 -4.82
N GLY A 53 9.00 -9.04 -4.48
CA GLY A 53 10.16 -8.25 -4.93
C GLY A 53 10.37 -6.91 -4.23
N LYS A 54 9.47 -6.45 -3.36
CA LYS A 54 9.59 -5.16 -2.63
C LYS A 54 10.06 -5.29 -1.19
N ARG A 55 10.36 -6.50 -0.74
CA ARG A 55 10.77 -6.77 0.64
C ARG A 55 12.16 -6.19 0.88
N LEU A 56 12.24 -5.19 1.76
CA LEU A 56 13.52 -4.68 2.26
C LEU A 56 14.15 -5.74 3.17
N THR A 57 15.23 -6.37 2.72
CA THR A 57 16.11 -7.15 3.58
C THR A 57 17.17 -6.22 4.13
N TYR A 58 17.59 -6.42 5.39
CA TYR A 58 18.81 -5.77 5.89
C TYR A 58 19.95 -6.07 4.93
N ARG A 59 20.71 -5.04 4.55
CA ARG A 59 21.94 -5.22 3.79
C ARG A 59 22.85 -6.10 4.64
N ARG A 60 23.31 -7.23 4.10
CA ARG A 60 24.29 -8.05 4.81
C ARG A 60 25.56 -7.23 5.00
N THR A 61 26.12 -7.26 6.20
CA THR A 61 27.39 -6.61 6.53
C THR A 61 28.48 -7.17 5.61
N GLY A 62 28.83 -6.45 4.53
CA GLY A 62 29.84 -6.87 3.55
C GLY A 62 29.50 -6.60 2.07
N GLU A 63 28.22 -6.47 1.69
CA GLU A 63 27.81 -6.28 0.28
C GLU A 63 27.88 -4.81 -0.19
N ALA A 64 28.52 -3.93 0.58
CA ALA A 64 28.65 -2.50 0.26
C ALA A 64 29.94 -2.11 -0.48
N GLY A 65 30.90 -3.03 -0.60
CA GLY A 65 32.22 -2.74 -1.16
C GLY A 65 32.40 -3.01 -2.65
N PHE A 66 31.39 -3.52 -3.37
CA PHE A 66 31.54 -3.99 -4.76
C PHE A 66 30.50 -3.43 -5.74
N ALA A 67 30.05 -2.19 -5.55
CA ALA A 67 29.22 -1.48 -6.53
C ALA A 67 29.96 -0.25 -7.07
#